data_AF-A0A4Z1J982-F1
#
_entry.id   AF-A0A4Z1J982-F1
#
_cell.length_a   1.000
_cell.length_b   1.000
_cell.length_c   1.000
_cell.angle_alpha   90.00
_cell.angle_beta   90.00
_cell.angle_gamma   90.00
#
_symmetry.space_group_name_H-M   'P 1'
#
loop_
_entity.id
_entity.type
_entity.pdbx_description
1 polymer ?
#
loop_
_entity_poly.entity_id
_entity_poly.type
_entity_poly.pdbx_seq_one_letter_code
_entity_poly.pdbx_strand_id
1 'polypeptide(L)'
;MPGGNKKRTFARLRDPATGRFCAAPEPEPPDPAMAAKSVFEEQYNVLLDQTHRDKKGYLEDLKREKSKFEQKEKEVEELKQEVARLTENSRDIDRQRQELEDKYIKEFEKQKQEAEEIKQEQERRAANLQEMIREHGLEENCDITWDGNFKGNLKREFRDRRSNCYTSVKVLIVRWAPDDLGLSGPIDNLARVFEQSYRFNVARFTIPDFDPTNALSSRVLELIGDNSPNTLLIFAYVDHGGIQNTSHDAIWSGTGGPQMLPNGIQKLLEEANSDALLLYDACHSANTAISLNPPAGSVTELIAACGFETTTRTGNNSFTSVFTRKLSSAATQGAVSVSGLYNRVLARLRNDRDRKTNATPVRCTLVSDDDRTSIILEPLLSPPVIASHQSSECLDGGNAVYNIGIVKRRIEMGDTSAFLRWLLRAPSDVIDVQLRRINIQKQTLSNGGHES
;
A
#
# COMPACT_ATOMS: atom_id res chain seq x y z
N MET A 1 -46.40 -15.34 5.83
CA MET A 1 -46.87 -16.74 5.96
C MET A 1 -48.23 -16.75 6.68
N PRO A 2 -49.38 -16.84 5.99
CA PRO A 2 -50.68 -17.03 6.63
C PRO A 2 -50.96 -18.52 6.90
N GLY A 3 -51.75 -18.82 7.94
CA GLY A 3 -51.95 -20.18 8.47
C GLY A 3 -52.88 -21.09 7.65
N GLY A 4 -52.61 -22.39 7.68
CA GLY A 4 -53.41 -23.41 6.99
C GLY A 4 -54.55 -23.99 7.82
N ASN A 5 -55.80 -23.79 7.38
CA ASN A 5 -56.98 -24.43 7.96
C ASN A 5 -57.07 -25.91 7.55
N LYS A 6 -56.97 -26.84 8.51
CA LYS A 6 -57.24 -28.27 8.28
C LYS A 6 -58.74 -28.57 8.36
N LYS A 7 -59.41 -28.71 7.21
CA LYS A 7 -60.77 -29.29 7.14
C LYS A 7 -60.72 -30.80 7.42
N ARG A 8 -61.55 -31.30 8.34
CA ARG A 8 -61.81 -32.74 8.50
C ARG A 8 -62.91 -33.19 7.54
N THR A 9 -62.59 -34.10 6.63
CA THR A 9 -63.56 -34.73 5.71
C THR A 9 -64.10 -36.01 6.34
N PHE A 10 -65.40 -36.08 6.64
CA PHE A 10 -66.06 -37.34 6.97
C PHE A 10 -66.49 -38.05 5.68
N ALA A 11 -65.78 -39.10 5.31
CA ALA A 11 -66.18 -39.98 4.21
C ALA A 11 -67.29 -40.94 4.69
N ARG A 12 -68.50 -40.82 4.14
CA ARG A 12 -69.53 -41.86 4.27
C ARG A 12 -69.24 -42.97 3.25
N LEU A 13 -69.05 -44.21 3.71
CA LEU A 13 -68.96 -45.37 2.82
C LEU A 13 -70.28 -45.52 2.04
N ARG A 14 -70.17 -45.92 0.77
CA ARG A 14 -71.29 -46.38 -0.05
C ARG A 14 -71.31 -47.90 -0.10
N ASP A 15 -72.50 -48.48 -0.23
CA ASP A 15 -72.67 -49.86 -0.66
C ASP A 15 -72.19 -50.01 -2.13
N PRO A 16 -71.22 -50.89 -2.42
CA PRO A 16 -70.64 -51.03 -3.76
C PRO A 16 -71.54 -51.75 -4.77
N ALA A 17 -72.63 -52.40 -4.35
CA ALA A 17 -73.54 -53.13 -5.25
C ALA A 17 -74.70 -52.28 -5.78
N THR A 18 -75.15 -51.25 -5.04
CA THR A 18 -76.33 -50.44 -5.42
C THR A 18 -76.13 -48.92 -5.36
N GLY A 19 -75.02 -48.44 -4.81
CA GLY A 19 -74.58 -47.04 -4.91
C GLY A 19 -75.41 -45.98 -4.16
N ARG A 20 -76.47 -46.37 -3.44
CA ARG A 20 -77.27 -45.49 -2.58
C ARG A 20 -76.68 -45.39 -1.16
N PHE A 21 -77.01 -44.32 -0.45
CA PHE A 21 -76.66 -44.16 0.97
C PHE A 21 -77.73 -44.82 1.84
N CYS A 22 -77.33 -45.73 2.72
CA CYS A 22 -78.23 -46.39 3.66
C CYS A 22 -78.71 -45.41 4.75
N ALA A 23 -80.01 -45.38 5.01
CA ALA A 23 -80.57 -44.77 6.21
C ALA A 23 -80.31 -45.67 7.43
N ALA A 24 -80.16 -45.08 8.61
CA ALA A 24 -80.07 -45.85 9.85
C ALA A 24 -81.45 -46.43 10.21
N PRO A 25 -81.55 -47.66 10.76
CA PRO A 25 -82.81 -48.23 11.19
C PRO A 25 -83.44 -47.45 12.35
N GLU A 26 -84.75 -47.26 12.34
CA GLU A 26 -85.52 -46.84 13.52
C GLU A 26 -85.60 -48.01 14.53
N PRO A 27 -85.37 -47.78 15.83
CA PRO A 27 -85.59 -48.78 16.86
C PRO A 27 -87.07 -48.79 17.31
N GLU A 28 -87.68 -49.97 17.31
CA GLU A 28 -89.02 -50.19 17.90
C GLU A 28 -89.01 -50.04 19.43
N PRO A 29 -90.14 -49.66 20.06
CA PRO A 29 -90.22 -49.49 21.51
C PRO A 29 -90.50 -50.83 22.24
N PRO A 30 -89.78 -51.16 23.32
CA PRO A 30 -90.13 -52.28 24.19
C PRO A 30 -91.19 -51.90 25.24
N ASP A 31 -92.24 -52.72 25.33
CA ASP A 31 -93.35 -52.62 26.29
C ASP A 31 -92.91 -53.01 27.73
N PRO A 32 -93.45 -52.43 28.82
CA PRO A 32 -92.80 -52.46 30.13
C PRO A 32 -93.41 -53.48 31.12
N ALA A 33 -92.63 -54.48 31.56
CA ALA A 33 -92.90 -55.17 32.81
C ALA A 33 -91.65 -55.83 33.44
N MET A 34 -91.36 -55.42 34.69
CA MET A 34 -90.62 -56.16 35.73
C MET A 34 -89.30 -56.89 35.40
N ALA A 35 -88.18 -56.30 35.86
CA ALA A 35 -87.33 -56.94 36.88
C ALA A 35 -86.34 -55.94 37.48
N ALA A 36 -86.71 -55.26 38.57
CA ALA A 36 -85.74 -54.53 39.37
C ALA A 36 -84.95 -55.50 40.27
N LYS A 37 -83.61 -55.50 40.19
CA LYS A 37 -82.71 -55.19 41.34
C LYS A 37 -81.21 -55.30 41.00
N SER A 38 -80.44 -54.47 41.73
CA SER A 38 -79.03 -54.66 42.13
C SER A 38 -77.87 -54.67 41.10
N VAL A 39 -77.93 -53.91 40.00
CA VAL A 39 -76.69 -53.57 39.21
C VAL A 39 -76.62 -52.10 38.77
N PHE A 40 -77.48 -51.21 39.30
CA PHE A 40 -77.48 -49.80 38.89
C PHE A 40 -76.49 -48.91 39.66
N GLU A 41 -76.22 -49.19 40.93
CA GLU A 41 -75.45 -48.28 41.79
C GLU A 41 -73.93 -48.37 41.51
N GLU A 42 -73.37 -49.57 41.35
CA GLU A 42 -71.95 -49.74 41.02
C GLU A 42 -71.62 -49.20 39.61
N GLN A 43 -72.45 -49.47 38.61
CA GLN A 43 -72.23 -48.95 37.25
C GLN A 43 -72.39 -47.43 37.17
N TYR A 44 -73.38 -46.87 37.88
CA TYR A 44 -73.55 -45.42 38.00
C TYR A 44 -72.35 -44.78 38.70
N ASN A 45 -71.89 -45.34 39.81
CA ASN A 45 -70.73 -44.84 40.54
C ASN A 45 -69.44 -44.94 39.70
N VAL A 46 -69.22 -46.03 38.95
CA VAL A 46 -68.07 -46.15 38.02
C VAL A 46 -68.13 -45.10 36.90
N LEU A 47 -69.31 -44.84 36.31
CA LEU A 47 -69.48 -43.79 35.30
C LEU A 47 -69.28 -42.39 35.89
N LEU A 48 -69.75 -42.14 37.10
CA LEU A 48 -69.56 -40.87 37.81
C LEU A 48 -68.06 -40.64 38.09
N ASP A 49 -67.38 -41.66 38.58
CA ASP A 49 -65.95 -41.63 38.93
C ASP A 49 -65.04 -41.51 37.70
N GLN A 50 -65.42 -42.13 36.58
CA GLN A 50 -64.79 -41.93 35.28
C GLN A 50 -65.00 -40.50 34.79
N THR A 51 -66.23 -39.97 34.84
CA THR A 51 -66.55 -38.58 34.45
C THR A 51 -65.81 -37.56 35.33
N HIS A 52 -65.66 -37.84 36.63
CA HIS A 52 -64.86 -37.02 37.55
C HIS A 52 -63.36 -37.07 37.22
N ARG A 53 -62.81 -38.25 36.87
CA ARG A 53 -61.43 -38.38 36.41
C ARG A 53 -61.17 -37.65 35.10
N ASP A 54 -62.06 -37.80 34.12
CA ASP A 54 -61.94 -37.16 32.80
C ASP A 54 -62.06 -35.63 32.92
N LYS A 55 -63.00 -35.13 33.74
CA LYS A 55 -63.14 -33.71 34.07
C LYS A 55 -61.92 -33.15 34.80
N LYS A 56 -61.30 -33.94 35.68
CA LYS A 56 -60.05 -33.55 36.38
C LYS A 56 -58.86 -33.52 35.40
N GLY A 57 -58.74 -34.51 34.52
CA GLY A 57 -57.72 -34.53 33.45
C GLY A 57 -57.84 -33.30 32.54
N TYR A 58 -59.04 -33.03 32.03
CA TYR A 58 -59.32 -31.85 31.21
C TYR A 58 -58.99 -30.53 31.91
N LEU A 59 -59.24 -30.43 33.23
CA LEU A 59 -58.89 -29.24 34.01
C LEU A 59 -57.37 -29.06 34.17
N GLU A 60 -56.61 -30.14 34.37
CA GLU A 60 -55.14 -30.06 34.43
C GLU A 60 -54.51 -29.74 33.06
N ASP A 61 -55.07 -30.27 31.97
CA ASP A 61 -54.64 -29.90 30.61
C ASP A 61 -54.97 -28.43 30.28
N LEU A 62 -56.13 -27.93 30.71
CA LEU A 62 -56.48 -26.51 30.55
C LEU A 62 -55.54 -25.59 31.36
N LYS A 63 -55.15 -25.98 32.57
CA LYS A 63 -54.11 -25.27 33.35
C LYS A 63 -52.75 -25.29 32.64
N ARG A 64 -52.38 -26.44 32.05
CA ARG A 64 -51.12 -26.60 31.30
C ARG A 64 -51.09 -25.70 30.07
N GLU A 65 -52.17 -25.65 29.29
CA GLU A 65 -52.27 -24.74 28.13
C GLU A 65 -52.32 -23.26 28.55
N LYS A 66 -53.01 -22.93 29.66
CA LYS A 66 -52.97 -21.56 30.22
C LYS A 66 -51.55 -21.14 30.59
N SER A 67 -50.79 -22.01 31.26
CA SER A 67 -49.39 -21.74 31.63
C SER A 67 -48.48 -21.57 30.39
N LYS A 68 -48.68 -22.37 29.33
CA LYS A 68 -47.99 -22.16 28.05
C LYS A 68 -48.35 -20.83 27.38
N PHE A 69 -49.60 -20.39 27.50
CA PHE A 69 -50.05 -19.11 26.95
C PHE A 69 -49.42 -17.93 27.71
N GLU A 70 -49.43 -17.98 29.04
CA GLU A 70 -48.76 -16.99 29.92
C GLU A 70 -47.25 -16.93 29.67
N GLN A 71 -46.59 -18.06 29.37
CA GLN A 71 -45.19 -18.07 28.96
C GLN A 71 -44.99 -17.36 27.60
N LYS A 72 -45.79 -17.71 26.59
CA LYS A 72 -45.70 -17.09 25.26
C LYS A 72 -46.03 -15.60 25.28
N GLU A 73 -46.91 -15.16 26.16
CA GLU A 73 -47.23 -13.75 26.35
C GLU A 73 -46.01 -12.97 26.86
N LYS A 74 -45.22 -13.54 27.78
CA LYS A 74 -43.93 -12.98 28.21
C LYS A 74 -42.90 -12.94 27.09
N GLU A 75 -42.72 -14.06 26.36
CA GLU A 75 -41.81 -14.13 25.20
C GLU A 75 -42.16 -13.07 24.14
N VAL A 76 -43.44 -12.83 23.89
CA VAL A 76 -43.92 -11.77 22.98
C VAL A 76 -43.61 -10.38 23.51
N GLU A 77 -43.73 -10.13 24.82
CA GLU A 77 -43.43 -8.83 25.42
C GLU A 77 -41.93 -8.52 25.42
N GLU A 78 -41.08 -9.51 25.70
CA GLU A 78 -39.62 -9.41 25.56
C GLU A 78 -39.22 -9.09 24.11
N LEU A 79 -39.83 -9.77 23.14
CA LEU A 79 -39.58 -9.49 21.70
C LEU A 79 -40.03 -8.08 21.29
N LYS A 80 -41.14 -7.54 21.83
CA LYS A 80 -41.54 -6.14 21.58
C LYS A 80 -40.50 -5.15 22.09
N GLN A 81 -39.96 -5.38 23.30
CA GLN A 81 -38.93 -4.51 23.87
C GLN A 81 -37.64 -4.54 23.03
N GLU A 82 -37.24 -5.72 22.57
CA GLU A 82 -36.06 -5.85 21.70
C GLU A 82 -36.28 -5.20 20.32
N VAL A 83 -37.46 -5.33 19.71
CA VAL A 83 -37.81 -4.62 18.47
C VAL A 83 -37.78 -3.10 18.66
N ALA A 84 -38.26 -2.58 19.79
CA ALA A 84 -38.16 -1.15 20.12
C ALA A 84 -36.70 -0.69 20.25
N ARG A 85 -35.85 -1.47 20.94
CA ARG A 85 -34.41 -1.20 21.10
C ARG A 85 -33.68 -1.20 19.75
N LEU A 86 -33.95 -2.18 18.89
CA LEU A 86 -33.36 -2.25 17.55
C LEU A 86 -33.84 -1.12 16.64
N THR A 87 -35.10 -0.69 16.78
CA THR A 87 -35.64 0.46 16.03
C THR A 87 -34.92 1.76 16.39
N GLU A 88 -34.64 1.99 17.68
CA GLU A 88 -33.91 3.19 18.11
C GLU A 88 -32.44 3.16 17.65
N ASN A 89 -31.76 2.01 17.77
CA ASN A 89 -30.42 1.85 17.22
C ASN A 89 -30.36 2.12 15.71
N SER A 90 -31.39 1.74 14.95
CA SER A 90 -31.47 2.05 13.51
C SER A 90 -31.51 3.55 13.25
N ARG A 91 -32.27 4.32 14.05
CA ARG A 91 -32.36 5.78 13.92
C ARG A 91 -31.03 6.46 14.24
N ASP A 92 -30.31 5.97 15.24
CA ASP A 92 -28.97 6.48 15.57
C ASP A 92 -27.96 6.20 14.44
N ILE A 93 -28.04 5.03 13.79
CA ILE A 93 -27.23 4.70 12.60
C ILE A 93 -27.58 5.62 11.42
N ASP A 94 -28.87 5.84 11.16
CA ASP A 94 -29.33 6.76 10.10
C ASP A 94 -28.85 8.20 10.36
N ARG A 95 -28.88 8.66 11.61
CA ARG A 95 -28.32 9.98 11.99
C ARG A 95 -26.82 10.07 11.74
N GLN A 96 -26.05 9.06 12.17
CA GLN A 96 -24.59 9.01 11.93
C GLN A 96 -24.26 8.98 10.43
N ARG A 97 -25.06 8.27 9.64
CA ARG A 97 -24.91 8.25 8.18
C ARG A 97 -25.13 9.64 7.58
N GLN A 98 -26.18 10.35 7.98
CA GLN A 98 -26.45 11.71 7.50
C GLN A 98 -25.33 12.68 7.90
N GLU A 99 -24.83 12.61 9.13
CA GLU A 99 -23.69 13.42 9.60
C GLU A 99 -22.41 13.18 8.78
N LEU A 100 -22.17 11.93 8.34
CA LEU A 100 -21.05 11.58 7.45
C LEU A 100 -21.26 12.08 6.02
N GLU A 101 -22.46 11.98 5.47
CA GLU A 101 -22.80 12.50 4.13
C GLU A 101 -22.65 14.03 4.08
N ASP A 102 -23.21 14.75 5.06
CA ASP A 102 -23.07 16.21 5.19
C ASP A 102 -21.60 16.64 5.33
N LYS A 103 -20.78 15.86 6.05
CA LYS A 103 -19.34 16.11 6.18
C LYS A 103 -18.58 15.87 4.87
N TYR A 104 -18.95 14.83 4.13
CA TYR A 104 -18.34 14.53 2.83
C TYR A 104 -18.67 15.60 1.79
N ILE A 105 -19.94 16.07 1.74
CA ILE A 105 -20.37 17.16 0.87
C ILE A 105 -19.57 18.44 1.15
N LYS A 106 -19.42 18.83 2.43
CA LYS A 106 -18.63 20.02 2.81
C LYS A 106 -17.16 19.94 2.42
N GLU A 107 -16.52 18.76 2.56
CA GLU A 107 -15.14 18.58 2.12
C GLU A 107 -15.01 18.61 0.59
N PHE A 108 -15.98 18.03 -0.14
CA PHE A 108 -16.03 18.09 -1.59
C PHE A 108 -16.22 19.52 -2.12
N GLU A 109 -17.11 20.32 -1.52
CA GLU A 109 -17.28 21.75 -1.86
C GLU A 109 -16.01 22.55 -1.59
N LYS A 110 -15.32 22.29 -0.47
CA LYS A 110 -14.03 22.91 -0.13
C LYS A 110 -12.95 22.56 -1.15
N GLN A 111 -12.80 21.28 -1.52
CA GLN A 111 -11.83 20.84 -2.55
C GLN A 111 -12.14 21.45 -3.93
N LYS A 112 -13.42 21.58 -4.28
CA LYS A 112 -13.85 22.25 -5.52
C LYS A 112 -13.47 23.74 -5.53
N GLN A 113 -13.61 24.43 -4.39
CA GLN A 113 -13.19 25.82 -4.24
C GLN A 113 -11.66 25.97 -4.35
N GLU A 114 -10.89 25.14 -3.64
CA GLU A 114 -9.42 25.11 -3.73
C GLU A 114 -8.94 24.84 -5.17
N ALA A 115 -9.61 23.94 -5.91
CA ALA A 115 -9.29 23.65 -7.31
C ALA A 115 -9.56 24.82 -8.26
N GLU A 116 -10.65 25.57 -8.06
CA GLU A 116 -10.96 26.75 -8.87
C GLU A 116 -10.00 27.91 -8.56
N GLU A 117 -9.57 28.09 -7.30
CA GLU A 117 -8.52 29.05 -6.93
C GLU A 117 -7.17 28.71 -7.58
N ILE A 118 -6.78 27.43 -7.60
CA ILE A 118 -5.58 26.96 -8.31
C ILE A 118 -5.69 27.26 -9.82
N LYS A 119 -6.86 27.01 -10.42
CA LYS A 119 -7.11 27.29 -11.84
C LYS A 119 -7.01 28.78 -12.17
N GLN A 120 -7.61 29.65 -11.35
CA GLN A 120 -7.52 31.10 -11.53
C GLN A 120 -6.08 31.62 -11.37
N GLU A 121 -5.30 31.09 -10.43
CA GLU A 121 -3.87 31.43 -10.31
C GLU A 121 -3.04 30.91 -11.49
N GLN A 122 -3.38 29.75 -12.07
CA GLN A 122 -2.77 29.27 -13.31
C GLN A 122 -3.09 30.17 -14.50
N GLU A 123 -4.35 30.59 -14.68
CA GLU A 123 -4.77 31.53 -15.72
C GLU A 123 -4.07 32.89 -15.57
N ARG A 124 -3.97 33.42 -14.34
CA ARG A 124 -3.23 34.65 -14.02
C ARG A 124 -1.73 34.54 -14.35
N ARG A 125 -1.10 33.39 -14.06
CA ARG A 125 0.30 33.13 -14.43
C ARG A 125 0.50 33.00 -15.93
N ALA A 126 -0.44 32.38 -16.65
CA ALA A 126 -0.39 32.27 -18.10
C ALA A 126 -0.51 33.66 -18.77
N ALA A 127 -1.41 34.51 -18.28
CA ALA A 127 -1.55 35.89 -18.75
C ALA A 127 -0.28 36.73 -18.48
N ASN A 128 0.29 36.64 -17.26
CA ASN A 128 1.56 37.30 -16.92
C ASN A 128 2.73 36.82 -17.82
N LEU A 129 2.79 35.52 -18.11
CA LEU A 129 3.80 34.98 -19.04
C LEU A 129 3.60 35.51 -20.47
N GLN A 130 2.36 35.65 -20.95
CA GLN A 130 2.07 36.28 -22.25
C GLN A 130 2.49 37.76 -22.28
N GLU A 131 2.22 38.51 -21.22
CA GLU A 131 2.64 39.92 -21.11
C GLU A 131 4.17 40.05 -21.10
N MET A 132 4.87 39.22 -20.33
CA MET A 132 6.34 39.15 -20.33
C MET A 132 6.91 38.83 -21.73
N ILE A 133 6.31 37.88 -22.45
CA ILE A 133 6.70 37.51 -23.83
C ILE A 133 6.55 38.70 -24.78
N ARG A 134 5.45 39.46 -24.67
CA ARG A 134 5.20 40.68 -25.46
C ARG A 134 6.21 41.77 -25.13
N GLU A 135 6.41 42.10 -23.85
CA GLU A 135 7.34 43.15 -23.40
C GLU A 135 8.78 42.91 -23.86
N HIS A 136 9.23 41.65 -23.84
CA HIS A 136 10.59 41.28 -24.23
C HIS A 136 10.75 41.09 -25.74
N GLY A 137 9.71 41.32 -26.55
CA GLY A 137 9.73 41.16 -27.99
C GLY A 137 10.08 39.73 -28.42
N LEU A 138 9.48 38.74 -27.76
CA LEU A 138 9.71 37.31 -27.98
C LEU A 138 8.66 36.69 -28.91
N GLU A 139 7.91 37.53 -29.63
CA GLU A 139 6.84 37.16 -30.58
C GLU A 139 7.35 36.74 -31.97
N GLU A 140 8.66 36.72 -32.21
CA GLU A 140 9.21 36.18 -33.45
C GLU A 140 8.93 34.68 -33.56
N ASN A 141 8.52 34.23 -34.76
CA ASN A 141 8.27 32.82 -35.04
C ASN A 141 9.53 31.99 -34.77
N CYS A 142 9.58 31.40 -33.57
CA CYS A 142 10.49 30.32 -33.26
C CYS A 142 10.04 29.09 -34.04
N ASP A 143 10.47 28.99 -35.30
CA ASP A 143 10.48 27.74 -36.08
C ASP A 143 11.57 26.81 -35.52
N ILE A 144 11.41 26.45 -34.25
CA ILE A 144 12.13 25.33 -33.62
C ILE A 144 11.52 24.06 -34.22
N THR A 145 12.03 23.68 -35.39
CA THR A 145 11.91 22.33 -35.90
C THR A 145 12.74 21.43 -35.00
N TRP A 146 12.10 20.85 -33.98
CA TRP A 146 12.62 19.65 -33.32
C TRP A 146 12.98 18.65 -34.42
N ASP A 147 14.14 18.00 -34.31
CA ASP A 147 14.48 16.94 -35.26
C ASP A 147 13.38 15.87 -35.23
N GLY A 148 13.12 15.25 -36.38
CA GLY A 148 12.00 14.31 -36.52
C GLY A 148 12.08 13.11 -35.57
N ASN A 149 13.28 12.79 -35.05
CA ASN A 149 13.52 11.70 -34.14
C ASN A 149 13.43 12.13 -32.67
N PHE A 150 13.51 13.43 -32.33
CA PHE A 150 13.54 13.94 -30.95
C PHE A 150 12.41 13.38 -30.08
N LYS A 151 11.18 13.42 -30.59
CA LYS A 151 9.99 12.92 -29.91
C LYS A 151 9.99 11.38 -29.77
N GLY A 152 10.67 10.68 -30.66
CA GLY A 152 10.89 9.23 -30.59
C GLY A 152 11.98 8.87 -29.57
N ASN A 153 13.12 9.56 -29.62
CA ASN A 153 14.24 9.40 -28.69
C ASN A 153 13.80 9.70 -27.25
N LEU A 154 13.13 10.85 -27.02
CA LEU A 154 12.53 11.17 -25.73
C LEU A 154 11.55 10.08 -25.27
N LYS A 155 10.65 9.58 -26.12
CA LYS A 155 9.72 8.51 -25.73
C LYS A 155 10.39 7.18 -25.39
N ARG A 156 11.55 6.88 -25.97
CA ARG A 156 12.37 5.70 -25.69
C ARG A 156 13.14 5.89 -24.38
N GLU A 157 14.05 6.86 -24.36
CA GLU A 157 14.99 7.09 -23.26
C GLU A 157 14.29 7.54 -21.97
N PHE A 158 13.13 8.20 -22.05
CA PHE A 158 12.32 8.54 -20.88
C PHE A 158 11.50 7.36 -20.34
N ARG A 159 11.29 6.29 -21.12
CA ARG A 159 10.75 5.01 -20.62
C ARG A 159 11.83 4.17 -19.96
N ASP A 160 13.04 4.16 -20.52
CA ASP A 160 14.19 3.40 -19.97
C ASP A 160 14.60 3.90 -18.56
N ARG A 161 14.15 5.11 -18.17
CA ARG A 161 14.24 5.67 -16.81
C ARG A 161 13.27 5.09 -15.76
N ARG A 162 12.22 4.38 -16.19
CA ARG A 162 11.01 4.10 -15.38
C ARG A 162 10.76 2.63 -15.06
N SER A 163 11.44 1.73 -15.75
CA SER A 163 11.54 0.30 -15.42
C SER A 163 12.94 0.02 -14.87
N ASN A 164 13.09 -0.95 -13.98
CA ASN A 164 14.39 -1.50 -13.60
C ASN A 164 15.25 -1.72 -14.84
N CYS A 165 16.31 -0.92 -15.00
CA CYS A 165 17.39 -1.24 -15.93
C CYS A 165 18.19 -2.45 -15.45
N TYR A 166 18.02 -2.83 -14.18
CA TYR A 166 18.62 -3.99 -13.56
C TYR A 166 17.87 -5.28 -13.92
N THR A 167 18.51 -6.15 -14.68
CA THR A 167 18.06 -7.53 -14.91
C THR A 167 18.37 -8.45 -13.72
N SER A 168 19.28 -8.01 -12.84
CA SER A 168 19.67 -8.70 -11.62
C SER A 168 19.93 -7.70 -10.50
N VAL A 169 19.59 -8.05 -9.27
CA VAL A 169 20.00 -7.29 -8.07
C VAL A 169 20.63 -8.25 -7.09
N LYS A 170 21.87 -7.96 -6.69
CA LYS A 170 22.67 -8.78 -5.77
C LYS A 170 22.89 -7.99 -4.48
N VAL A 171 22.58 -8.58 -3.33
CA VAL A 171 22.69 -7.95 -2.01
C VAL A 171 23.68 -8.74 -1.16
N LEU A 172 24.64 -8.06 -0.52
CA LEU A 172 25.53 -8.62 0.49
C LEU A 172 25.33 -7.87 1.80
N ILE A 173 24.82 -8.57 2.82
CA ILE A 173 24.66 -8.02 4.18
C ILE A 173 25.79 -8.58 5.04
N VAL A 174 26.55 -7.69 5.69
CA VAL A 174 27.81 -7.99 6.36
C VAL A 174 27.77 -7.53 7.81
N ARG A 175 28.25 -8.40 8.70
CA ARG A 175 28.57 -8.13 10.11
C ARG A 175 29.83 -8.89 10.52
N TRP A 176 30.40 -8.63 11.69
CA TRP A 176 31.46 -9.43 12.29
C TRP A 176 30.95 -10.76 12.85
N ALA A 177 31.87 -11.71 13.09
CA ALA A 177 31.53 -13.03 13.64
C ALA A 177 30.98 -12.98 15.07
N PRO A 178 31.62 -12.28 16.04
CA PRO A 178 31.00 -11.99 17.31
C PRO A 178 29.73 -11.13 17.10
N ASP A 179 28.58 -11.57 17.63
CA ASP A 179 27.34 -10.77 17.68
C ASP A 179 27.10 -10.34 19.12
N ASP A 180 27.74 -9.24 19.54
CA ASP A 180 27.54 -8.62 20.86
C ASP A 180 26.41 -7.57 20.86
N LEU A 181 26.02 -7.09 19.69
CA LEU A 181 24.97 -6.09 19.48
C LEU A 181 23.56 -6.69 19.29
N GLY A 182 23.44 -8.01 19.10
CA GLY A 182 22.16 -8.71 18.90
C GLY A 182 21.54 -8.45 17.52
N LEU A 183 22.37 -8.35 16.49
CA LEU A 183 22.01 -7.85 15.15
C LEU A 183 21.32 -8.88 14.25
N SER A 184 21.35 -10.16 14.62
CA SER A 184 20.61 -11.24 13.94
C SER A 184 19.18 -10.85 13.54
N GLY A 185 18.35 -10.43 14.50
CA GLY A 185 16.96 -10.03 14.24
C GLY A 185 16.80 -8.88 13.22
N PRO A 186 17.47 -7.73 13.41
CA PRO A 186 17.49 -6.65 12.40
C PRO A 186 17.97 -7.09 11.01
N ILE A 187 19.07 -7.85 10.93
CA ILE A 187 19.65 -8.32 9.67
C ILE A 187 18.71 -9.28 8.94
N ASP A 188 18.10 -10.24 9.65
CA ASP A 188 17.15 -11.18 9.03
C ASP A 188 15.86 -10.50 8.58
N ASN A 189 15.40 -9.46 9.27
CA ASN A 189 14.28 -8.65 8.80
C ASN A 189 14.64 -7.87 7.52
N LEU A 190 15.84 -7.29 7.42
CA LEU A 190 16.31 -6.58 6.22
C LEU A 190 16.45 -7.54 5.04
N ALA A 191 17.13 -8.67 5.24
CA ALA A 191 17.30 -9.71 4.25
C ALA A 191 15.95 -10.24 3.74
N ARG A 192 15.01 -10.55 4.65
CA ARG A 192 13.67 -11.02 4.29
C ARG A 192 12.91 -10.04 3.40
N VAL A 193 13.07 -8.73 3.61
CA VAL A 193 12.42 -7.72 2.75
C VAL A 193 13.04 -7.71 1.35
N PHE A 194 14.38 -7.78 1.23
CA PHE A 194 15.04 -7.90 -0.07
C PHE A 194 14.69 -9.22 -0.79
N GLU A 195 14.72 -10.36 -0.10
CA GLU A 195 14.41 -11.69 -0.64
C GLU A 195 12.94 -11.83 -1.05
N GLN A 196 11.99 -11.46 -0.17
CA GLN A 196 10.57 -11.79 -0.34
C GLN A 196 9.75 -10.68 -0.99
N SER A 197 10.02 -9.42 -0.63
CA SER A 197 9.28 -8.26 -1.15
C SER A 197 9.88 -7.72 -2.44
N TYR A 198 11.20 -7.77 -2.58
CA TYR A 198 11.91 -7.25 -3.77
C TYR A 198 12.42 -8.33 -4.73
N ARG A 199 12.48 -9.61 -4.31
CA ARG A 199 12.98 -10.75 -5.10
C ARG A 199 14.45 -10.63 -5.53
N PHE A 200 15.25 -9.92 -4.74
CA PHE A 200 16.68 -9.78 -4.98
C PHE A 200 17.45 -11.04 -4.52
N ASN A 201 18.63 -11.28 -5.10
CA ASN A 201 19.54 -12.33 -4.65
C ASN A 201 20.30 -11.82 -3.41
N VAL A 202 20.13 -12.46 -2.25
CA VAL A 202 20.67 -11.98 -0.97
C VAL A 202 21.64 -12.99 -0.36
N ALA A 203 22.88 -12.54 -0.14
CA ALA A 203 23.88 -13.22 0.67
C ALA A 203 24.05 -12.52 2.02
N ARG A 204 24.28 -13.31 3.07
CA ARG A 204 24.78 -12.82 4.36
C ARG A 204 26.24 -13.27 4.48
N PHE A 205 27.12 -12.38 4.91
CA PHE A 205 28.51 -12.73 5.20
C PHE A 205 28.93 -12.23 6.58
N THR A 206 29.88 -12.97 7.15
CA THR A 206 30.33 -12.82 8.51
C THR A 206 31.85 -12.63 8.47
N ILE A 207 32.31 -11.42 8.81
CA ILE A 207 33.73 -11.06 8.77
C ILE A 207 34.47 -11.86 9.86
N PRO A 208 35.53 -12.62 9.51
CA PRO A 208 36.35 -13.35 10.48
C PRO A 208 37.33 -12.41 11.19
N ASP A 209 37.69 -12.73 12.42
CA ASP A 209 38.70 -11.97 13.19
C ASP A 209 40.11 -12.07 12.58
N PHE A 210 40.39 -13.16 11.86
CA PHE A 210 41.65 -13.38 11.15
C PHE A 210 41.50 -13.05 9.65
N ASP A 211 42.41 -12.23 9.15
CA ASP A 211 42.44 -11.72 7.78
C ASP A 211 41.09 -11.14 7.26
N PRO A 212 40.45 -10.22 8.01
CA PRO A 212 39.13 -9.68 7.69
C PRO A 212 39.09 -9.00 6.32
N THR A 213 40.15 -8.26 5.98
CA THR A 213 40.24 -7.48 4.73
C THR A 213 40.23 -8.37 3.50
N ASN A 214 41.07 -9.42 3.44
CA ASN A 214 41.09 -10.31 2.28
C ASN A 214 39.83 -11.17 2.19
N ALA A 215 39.32 -11.63 3.34
CA ALA A 215 38.10 -12.42 3.41
C ALA A 215 36.87 -11.64 2.89
N LEU A 216 36.69 -10.38 3.33
CA LEU A 216 35.60 -9.53 2.87
C LEU A 216 35.80 -9.08 1.41
N SER A 217 37.03 -8.70 1.01
CA SER A 217 37.33 -8.30 -0.37
C SER A 217 37.00 -9.42 -1.36
N SER A 218 37.32 -10.67 -1.00
CA SER A 218 37.00 -11.86 -1.81
C SER A 218 35.50 -12.05 -2.00
N ARG A 219 34.68 -11.79 -0.96
CA ARG A 219 33.21 -11.84 -1.05
C ARG A 219 32.60 -10.67 -1.80
N VAL A 220 33.23 -9.50 -1.78
CA VAL A 220 32.81 -8.34 -2.57
C VAL A 220 33.12 -8.54 -4.06
N LEU A 221 34.26 -9.16 -4.39
CA LEU A 221 34.56 -9.59 -5.75
C LEU A 221 33.58 -10.66 -6.26
N GLU A 222 33.19 -11.62 -5.42
CA GLU A 222 32.14 -12.61 -5.73
C GLU A 222 30.77 -11.95 -5.95
N LEU A 223 30.43 -10.92 -5.17
CA LEU A 223 29.21 -10.11 -5.34
C LEU A 223 29.20 -9.38 -6.69
N ILE A 224 30.30 -8.71 -7.05
CA ILE A 224 30.46 -8.03 -8.34
C ILE A 224 30.31 -9.05 -9.48
N GLY A 225 31.05 -10.16 -9.40
CA GLY A 225 30.96 -11.30 -10.32
C GLY A 225 31.31 -10.93 -11.76
N ASP A 226 30.31 -10.93 -12.63
CA ASP A 226 30.40 -10.60 -14.06
C ASP A 226 30.56 -9.10 -14.36
N ASN A 227 30.44 -8.24 -13.34
CA ASN A 227 30.57 -6.77 -13.45
C ASN A 227 29.68 -6.17 -14.56
N SER A 228 28.43 -6.66 -14.64
CA SER A 228 27.46 -6.28 -15.66
C SER A 228 26.76 -4.95 -15.31
N PRO A 229 26.73 -3.95 -16.21
CA PRO A 229 26.06 -2.68 -15.97
C PRO A 229 24.53 -2.79 -15.82
N ASN A 230 23.96 -3.96 -16.16
CA ASN A 230 22.54 -4.28 -15.94
C ASN A 230 22.32 -4.98 -14.59
N THR A 231 23.26 -4.88 -13.65
CA THR A 231 23.14 -5.38 -12.28
C THR A 231 23.19 -4.22 -11.29
N LEU A 232 22.33 -4.24 -10.27
CA LEU A 232 22.49 -3.41 -9.07
C LEU A 232 23.17 -4.22 -7.97
N LEU A 233 24.24 -3.67 -7.41
CA LEU A 233 24.90 -4.19 -6.22
C LEU A 233 24.35 -3.44 -4.99
N ILE A 234 23.97 -4.15 -3.95
CA ILE A 234 23.60 -3.55 -2.65
C ILE A 234 24.53 -4.14 -1.60
N PHE A 235 25.35 -3.30 -0.98
CA PHE A 235 26.27 -3.70 0.08
C PHE A 235 25.83 -3.06 1.40
N ALA A 236 25.53 -3.87 2.40
CA ALA A 236 25.07 -3.40 3.70
C ALA A 236 26.04 -3.84 4.81
N TYR A 237 26.74 -2.90 5.44
CA TYR A 237 27.52 -3.15 6.65
C TYR A 237 26.68 -2.73 7.86
N VAL A 238 26.46 -3.65 8.80
CA VAL A 238 25.65 -3.44 10.01
C VAL A 238 26.43 -3.98 11.19
N ASP A 239 27.25 -3.13 11.82
CA ASP A 239 28.07 -3.47 12.99
C ASP A 239 28.76 -2.23 13.61
N HIS A 240 29.67 -2.42 14.56
CA HIS A 240 30.48 -1.33 15.12
C HIS A 240 31.32 -0.61 14.05
N GLY A 241 31.49 0.69 14.26
CA GLY A 241 32.41 1.53 13.52
C GLY A 241 33.08 2.54 14.44
N GLY A 242 34.17 3.13 13.99
CA GLY A 242 34.96 4.07 14.77
C GLY A 242 35.84 4.95 13.90
N ILE A 243 36.68 5.73 14.57
CA ILE A 243 37.76 6.50 13.94
C ILE A 243 39.09 6.03 14.55
N GLN A 244 40.10 5.79 13.71
CA GLN A 244 41.42 5.40 14.19
C GLN A 244 42.13 6.62 14.81
N ASN A 245 42.57 6.48 16.06
CA ASN A 245 43.14 7.58 16.87
C ASN A 245 44.37 8.28 16.24
N THR A 246 45.07 7.64 15.30
CA THR A 246 46.35 8.14 14.74
C THR A 246 46.22 8.78 13.36
N SER A 247 45.39 8.22 12.48
CA SER A 247 45.18 8.73 11.11
C SER A 247 43.89 9.51 10.94
N HIS A 248 42.96 9.39 11.89
CA HIS A 248 41.57 9.84 11.79
C HIS A 248 40.75 9.16 10.67
N ASP A 249 41.22 8.03 10.13
CA ASP A 249 40.46 7.22 9.19
C ASP A 249 39.24 6.56 9.84
N ALA A 250 38.16 6.39 9.08
CA ALA A 250 37.05 5.52 9.47
C ALA A 250 37.52 4.06 9.57
N ILE A 251 37.06 3.34 10.59
CA ILE A 251 37.32 1.91 10.78
C ILE A 251 36.04 1.12 11.00
N TRP A 252 36.04 -0.12 10.53
CA TRP A 252 35.10 -1.18 10.89
C TRP A 252 35.77 -2.10 11.89
N SER A 253 35.08 -2.51 12.94
CA SER A 253 35.69 -3.22 14.08
C SER A 253 34.80 -4.33 14.63
N GLY A 254 35.38 -5.49 14.92
CA GLY A 254 34.72 -6.55 15.65
C GLY A 254 34.94 -6.45 17.17
N THR A 255 34.10 -7.13 17.94
CA THR A 255 34.28 -7.28 19.39
C THR A 255 35.64 -7.92 19.69
N GLY A 256 36.39 -7.36 20.65
CA GLY A 256 37.70 -7.90 21.04
C GLY A 256 38.90 -7.33 20.25
N GLY A 257 38.66 -6.41 19.30
CA GLY A 257 39.70 -5.59 18.70
C GLY A 257 40.16 -5.87 17.25
N PRO A 258 39.65 -6.84 16.46
CA PRO A 258 39.98 -6.87 15.04
C PRO A 258 39.38 -5.63 14.35
N GLN A 259 40.16 -5.00 13.46
CA GLN A 259 39.80 -3.76 12.78
C GLN A 259 40.17 -3.84 11.30
N MET A 260 39.40 -3.18 10.44
CA MET A 260 39.73 -3.00 9.03
C MET A 260 39.30 -1.62 8.52
N LEU A 261 39.96 -1.17 7.44
CA LEU A 261 39.61 0.07 6.75
C LEU A 261 38.51 -0.20 5.71
N PRO A 262 37.40 0.56 5.70
CA PRO A 262 36.29 0.37 4.76
C PRO A 262 36.67 0.81 3.34
N ASN A 263 37.62 1.74 3.18
CA ASN A 263 37.96 2.38 1.91
C ASN A 263 38.34 1.38 0.81
N GLY A 264 39.01 0.27 1.16
CA GLY A 264 39.34 -0.78 0.18
C GLY A 264 38.11 -1.49 -0.38
N ILE A 265 37.11 -1.75 0.46
CA ILE A 265 35.84 -2.38 0.08
C ILE A 265 34.96 -1.42 -0.71
N GLN A 266 34.85 -0.17 -0.25
CA GLN A 266 34.11 0.87 -0.94
C GLN A 266 34.68 1.11 -2.34
N LYS A 267 36.01 1.20 -2.47
CA LYS A 267 36.68 1.39 -3.75
C LYS A 267 36.37 0.28 -4.76
N LEU A 268 36.34 -1.00 -4.33
CA LEU A 268 35.97 -2.11 -5.22
C LEU A 268 34.54 -1.98 -5.78
N LEU A 269 33.62 -1.36 -5.04
CA LEU A 269 32.24 -1.13 -5.45
C LEU A 269 32.11 0.16 -6.29
N GLU A 270 32.88 1.20 -5.97
CA GLU A 270 32.98 2.45 -6.74
C GLU A 270 33.64 2.25 -8.13
N GLU A 271 34.54 1.27 -8.27
CA GLU A 271 35.20 0.91 -9.55
C GLU A 271 34.40 -0.13 -10.37
N ALA A 272 33.21 -0.55 -9.92
CA ALA A 272 32.34 -1.46 -10.65
C ALA A 272 31.58 -0.75 -11.80
N ASN A 273 31.34 -1.48 -12.89
CA ASN A 273 30.46 -1.04 -13.98
C ASN A 273 28.97 -1.13 -13.59
N SER A 274 28.66 -1.94 -12.57
CA SER A 274 27.34 -2.04 -11.95
C SER A 274 27.04 -0.79 -11.11
N ASP A 275 25.79 -0.33 -11.09
CA ASP A 275 25.36 0.65 -10.08
C ASP A 275 25.43 0.01 -8.68
N ALA A 276 25.76 0.81 -7.65
CA ALA A 276 26.00 0.33 -6.30
C ALA A 276 25.27 1.18 -5.23
N LEU A 277 24.56 0.51 -4.31
CA LEU A 277 23.95 1.11 -3.13
C LEU A 277 24.67 0.62 -1.86
N LEU A 278 25.34 1.53 -1.16
CA LEU A 278 26.04 1.28 0.09
C LEU A 278 25.14 1.68 1.26
N LEU A 279 24.96 0.79 2.23
CA LEU A 279 24.17 0.99 3.44
C LEU A 279 25.07 0.73 4.67
N TYR A 280 25.50 1.79 5.36
CA TYR A 280 26.41 1.66 6.50
C TYR A 280 25.69 2.00 7.81
N ASP A 281 25.25 0.98 8.55
CA ASP A 281 24.71 1.11 9.92
C ASP A 281 25.80 0.87 10.96
N ALA A 282 26.68 1.87 11.08
CA ALA A 282 27.82 1.87 11.98
C ALA A 282 28.09 3.29 12.50
N CYS A 283 28.66 3.40 13.70
CA CYS A 283 29.13 4.69 14.22
C CYS A 283 30.19 5.29 13.29
N HIS A 284 30.23 6.61 13.17
CA HIS A 284 31.14 7.35 12.28
C HIS A 284 30.96 7.00 10.78
N SER A 285 29.85 6.38 10.38
CA SER A 285 29.66 5.85 9.02
C SER A 285 29.77 6.89 7.91
N ALA A 286 29.37 8.15 8.13
CA ALA A 286 29.55 9.21 7.11
C ALA A 286 31.01 9.61 6.88
N ASN A 287 31.97 9.28 7.76
CA ASN A 287 33.40 9.53 7.51
C ASN A 287 33.93 8.76 6.29
N THR A 288 33.22 7.73 5.81
CA THR A 288 33.50 7.00 4.57
C THR A 288 33.01 7.70 3.30
N ALA A 289 32.25 8.80 3.41
CA ALA A 289 31.57 9.45 2.29
C ALA A 289 32.51 10.27 1.37
N ILE A 290 33.79 9.91 1.30
CA ILE A 290 34.83 10.54 0.49
C ILE A 290 35.16 9.60 -0.66
N SER A 291 34.80 10.01 -1.88
CA SER A 291 35.12 9.30 -3.13
C SER A 291 36.47 9.77 -3.69
N LEU A 292 37.21 8.87 -4.35
CA LEU A 292 38.55 9.12 -4.88
C LEU A 292 38.59 9.43 -6.40
N ASN A 293 37.47 9.89 -6.97
CA ASN A 293 37.29 10.14 -8.41
C ASN A 293 37.48 8.88 -9.28
N PRO A 294 36.68 7.82 -9.09
CA PRO A 294 36.64 6.68 -10.01
C PRO A 294 36.11 7.11 -11.40
N PRO A 295 36.43 6.33 -12.47
CA PRO A 295 36.00 6.66 -13.83
C PRO A 295 34.47 6.61 -13.98
N ALA A 296 33.92 7.60 -14.69
CA ALA A 296 32.48 7.69 -14.93
C ALA A 296 31.95 6.53 -15.80
N GLY A 297 30.83 5.94 -15.39
CA GLY A 297 30.18 4.82 -16.09
C GLY A 297 29.10 4.09 -15.27
N SER A 298 29.10 4.27 -13.94
CA SER A 298 28.09 3.75 -13.01
C SER A 298 27.70 4.82 -11.97
N VAL A 299 26.65 4.53 -11.18
CA VAL A 299 26.22 5.35 -10.04
C VAL A 299 26.47 4.59 -8.75
N THR A 300 27.18 5.23 -7.81
CA THR A 300 27.32 4.72 -6.43
C THR A 300 26.67 5.70 -5.45
N GLU A 301 25.66 5.24 -4.73
CA GLU A 301 25.02 5.99 -3.63
C GLU A 301 25.33 5.37 -2.28
N LEU A 302 25.62 6.21 -1.29
CA LEU A 302 25.79 5.82 0.11
C LEU A 302 24.64 6.38 0.96
N ILE A 303 24.06 5.53 1.81
CA ILE A 303 23.32 5.97 3.00
C ILE A 303 24.06 5.49 4.25
N ALA A 304 24.63 6.45 4.98
CA ALA A 304 25.20 6.26 6.31
C ALA A 304 24.13 6.47 7.38
N ALA A 305 24.13 5.65 8.44
CA ALA A 305 23.15 5.71 9.52
C ALA A 305 23.31 6.92 10.45
N CYS A 306 24.50 7.52 10.49
CA CYS A 306 24.83 8.68 11.30
C CYS A 306 25.73 9.66 10.53
N GLY A 307 25.86 10.89 11.05
CA GLY A 307 26.76 11.90 10.50
C GLY A 307 28.23 11.67 10.89
N PHE A 308 29.10 12.54 10.37
CA PHE A 308 30.51 12.56 10.71
C PHE A 308 30.70 12.64 12.22
N GLU A 309 31.62 11.84 12.76
CA GLU A 309 31.97 11.84 14.19
C GLU A 309 30.81 11.55 15.17
N THR A 310 29.73 10.89 14.72
CA THR A 310 28.57 10.55 15.58
C THR A 310 28.33 9.05 15.76
N THR A 311 27.66 8.69 16.85
CA THR A 311 27.23 7.31 17.18
C THR A 311 25.88 6.99 16.53
N THR A 312 25.64 5.75 16.11
CA THR A 312 24.32 5.30 15.63
C THR A 312 23.35 5.00 16.78
N ARG A 313 22.04 4.93 16.48
CA ARG A 313 21.03 4.51 17.45
C ARG A 313 20.79 3.01 17.37
N THR A 314 20.71 2.34 18.50
CA THR A 314 20.40 0.90 18.60
C THR A 314 18.89 0.64 18.75
N GLY A 315 18.48 -0.63 18.63
CA GLY A 315 17.11 -1.06 18.88
C GLY A 315 16.10 -0.65 17.80
N ASN A 316 14.96 -0.11 18.22
CA ASN A 316 13.70 -0.38 17.52
C ASN A 316 13.43 0.28 16.15
N ASN A 317 13.83 1.49 15.73
CA ASN A 317 14.59 2.61 16.28
C ASN A 317 16.08 2.74 15.91
N SER A 318 16.75 1.66 15.49
CA SER A 318 17.98 1.78 14.70
C SER A 318 17.71 2.23 13.26
N PHE A 319 18.77 2.64 12.55
CA PHE A 319 18.68 2.97 11.13
C PHE A 319 18.18 1.76 10.33
N THR A 320 18.84 0.60 10.44
CA THR A 320 18.43 -0.65 9.76
C THR A 320 16.96 -0.98 10.03
N SER A 321 16.48 -0.83 11.27
CA SER A 321 15.08 -1.11 11.62
C SER A 321 14.08 -0.13 10.99
N VAL A 322 14.43 1.16 10.89
CA VAL A 322 13.59 2.16 10.22
C VAL A 322 13.64 2.01 8.70
N PHE A 323 14.84 1.81 8.14
CA PHE A 323 15.08 1.57 6.72
C PHE A 323 14.29 0.34 6.24
N THR A 324 14.43 -0.81 6.90
CA THR A 324 13.70 -2.06 6.59
C THR A 324 12.19 -1.85 6.53
N ARG A 325 11.60 -1.10 7.48
CA ARG A 325 10.16 -0.78 7.45
C ARG A 325 9.77 0.13 6.28
N LYS A 326 10.58 1.14 5.97
CA LYS A 326 10.30 2.07 4.87
C LYS A 326 10.50 1.41 3.50
N LEU A 327 11.47 0.51 3.39
CA LEU A 327 11.71 -0.35 2.23
C LEU A 327 10.54 -1.32 2.02
N SER A 328 10.13 -2.05 3.07
CA SER A 328 8.99 -2.97 3.00
C SER A 328 7.67 -2.26 2.62
N SER A 329 7.44 -1.05 3.14
CA SER A 329 6.29 -0.21 2.77
C SER A 329 6.40 0.40 1.37
N ALA A 330 7.59 0.48 0.79
CA ALA A 330 7.79 0.96 -0.58
C ALA A 330 7.56 -0.16 -1.59
N ALA A 331 7.95 -1.40 -1.28
CA ALA A 331 7.71 -2.57 -2.15
C ALA A 331 6.24 -2.71 -2.59
N THR A 332 5.29 -2.42 -1.69
CA THR A 332 3.84 -2.46 -1.99
C THR A 332 3.33 -1.26 -2.76
N GLN A 333 4.16 -0.22 -2.96
CA GLN A 333 3.84 1.02 -3.68
C GLN A 333 4.51 1.07 -5.07
N GLY A 334 5.32 0.07 -5.41
CA GLY A 334 6.10 0.02 -6.66
C GLY A 334 7.51 0.60 -6.51
N ALA A 335 7.97 1.29 -7.53
CA ALA A 335 9.31 1.87 -7.58
C ALA A 335 9.53 2.99 -6.56
N VAL A 336 10.69 3.01 -5.92
CA VAL A 336 11.13 4.08 -5.02
C VAL A 336 12.58 4.46 -5.28
N SER A 337 12.88 5.76 -5.39
CA SER A 337 14.28 6.21 -5.45
C SER A 337 14.96 6.06 -4.09
N VAL A 338 16.26 5.78 -4.09
CA VAL A 338 17.10 5.77 -2.87
C VAL A 338 17.01 7.12 -2.15
N SER A 339 16.98 8.22 -2.90
CA SER A 339 16.63 9.57 -2.41
C SER A 339 15.30 9.62 -1.64
N GLY A 340 14.22 9.11 -2.24
CA GLY A 340 12.89 9.10 -1.63
C GLY A 340 12.81 8.20 -0.41
N LEU A 341 13.48 7.05 -0.43
CA LEU A 341 13.57 6.12 0.70
C LEU A 341 14.35 6.75 1.86
N TYR A 342 15.50 7.37 1.60
CA TYR A 342 16.27 8.14 2.57
C TYR A 342 15.41 9.24 3.22
N ASN A 343 14.69 10.05 2.45
CA ASN A 343 13.80 11.09 2.99
C ASN A 343 12.70 10.51 3.90
N ARG A 344 12.12 9.36 3.55
CA ARG A 344 11.14 8.63 4.40
C ARG A 344 11.76 8.13 5.72
N VAL A 345 13.04 7.74 5.72
CA VAL A 345 13.79 7.31 6.92
C VAL A 345 14.15 8.51 7.80
N LEU A 346 14.75 9.54 7.21
CA LEU A 346 15.11 10.79 7.88
C LEU A 346 13.90 11.45 8.56
N ALA A 347 12.76 11.54 7.84
CA ALA A 347 11.53 12.09 8.39
C ALA A 347 10.98 11.26 9.57
N ARG A 348 11.19 9.93 9.59
CA ARG A 348 10.74 9.08 10.72
C ARG A 348 11.66 9.22 11.94
N LEU A 349 12.96 9.36 11.74
CA LEU A 349 13.95 9.52 12.82
C LEU A 349 13.87 10.92 13.45
N ARG A 350 13.77 11.99 12.65
CA ARG A 350 13.60 13.37 13.18
C ARG A 350 12.31 13.58 13.97
N ASN A 351 11.25 12.82 13.64
CA ASN A 351 9.95 12.88 14.33
C ASN A 351 9.80 11.84 15.45
N ASP A 352 10.89 11.20 15.88
CA ASP A 352 10.87 10.44 17.13
C ASP A 352 10.66 11.36 18.35
N ARG A 353 10.13 10.81 19.45
CA ARG A 353 9.89 11.56 20.70
C ARG A 353 11.19 11.83 21.45
N ASP A 354 12.17 10.94 21.33
CA ASP A 354 13.49 11.10 21.96
C ASP A 354 14.45 11.88 21.06
N ARG A 355 14.20 13.19 20.91
CA ARG A 355 14.94 14.04 19.95
C ARG A 355 16.39 14.36 20.37
N LYS A 356 16.80 14.06 21.60
CA LYS A 356 18.05 14.57 22.20
C LYS A 356 19.30 13.75 21.81
N THR A 357 19.11 12.56 21.25
CA THR A 357 20.17 11.59 20.90
C THR A 357 20.15 11.22 19.41
N ASN A 358 19.52 12.05 18.58
CA ASN A 358 19.22 11.73 17.18
C ASN A 358 20.48 11.75 16.28
N ALA A 359 21.09 10.57 16.13
CA ALA A 359 21.87 10.22 14.95
C ALA A 359 21.05 10.55 13.69
N THR A 360 21.57 11.46 12.88
CA THR A 360 20.92 11.86 11.62
C THR A 360 21.60 11.10 10.49
N PRO A 361 20.88 10.25 9.73
CA PRO A 361 21.48 9.56 8.60
C PRO A 361 21.89 10.56 7.53
N VAL A 362 22.91 10.21 6.75
CA VAL A 362 23.45 11.02 5.65
C VAL A 362 23.32 10.24 4.36
N ARG A 363 22.91 10.91 3.27
CA ARG A 363 22.96 10.37 1.91
C ARG A 363 23.98 11.14 1.09
N CYS A 364 24.86 10.42 0.39
CA CYS A 364 25.85 10.96 -0.53
C CYS A 364 25.82 10.20 -1.86
N THR A 365 26.06 10.90 -2.96
CA THR A 365 26.41 10.27 -4.25
C THR A 365 27.93 10.26 -4.33
N LEU A 366 28.53 9.08 -4.34
CA LEU A 366 29.99 8.88 -4.36
C LEU A 366 30.52 8.82 -5.79
N VAL A 367 29.74 8.23 -6.69
CA VAL A 367 29.99 8.17 -8.12
C VAL A 367 28.71 8.54 -8.85
N SER A 368 28.81 9.40 -9.85
CA SER A 368 27.70 9.76 -10.73
C SER A 368 28.19 9.74 -12.17
N ASP A 369 27.52 8.96 -13.00
CA ASP A 369 27.36 9.32 -14.41
C ASP A 369 26.46 10.57 -14.47
N ASP A 370 26.83 11.58 -15.26
CA ASP A 370 26.31 12.97 -15.18
C ASP A 370 24.80 13.12 -15.47
N ASP A 371 24.14 12.04 -15.90
CA ASP A 371 22.74 12.03 -16.34
C ASP A 371 21.77 11.29 -15.38
N ARG A 372 22.24 10.56 -14.35
CA ARG A 372 21.38 9.83 -13.38
C ARG A 372 21.36 10.50 -12.00
N THR A 373 20.16 10.74 -11.44
CA THR A 373 19.99 11.52 -10.19
C THR A 373 19.85 10.69 -8.91
N SER A 374 19.38 9.44 -9.01
CA SER A 374 19.33 8.46 -7.91
C SER A 374 18.99 7.06 -8.47
N ILE A 375 19.55 6.02 -7.86
CA ILE A 375 19.18 4.61 -8.04
C ILE A 375 17.70 4.43 -7.68
N ILE A 376 17.00 3.62 -8.48
CA ILE A 376 15.61 3.22 -8.24
C ILE A 376 15.60 1.78 -7.72
N LEU A 377 14.82 1.54 -6.66
CA LEU A 377 14.53 0.21 -6.12
C LEU A 377 13.07 -0.14 -6.44
N GLU A 378 12.87 -1.18 -7.24
CA GLU A 378 11.56 -1.80 -7.42
C GLU A 378 11.68 -3.34 -7.36
N PRO A 379 10.60 -4.07 -6.98
CA PRO A 379 10.61 -5.52 -7.00
C PRO A 379 10.92 -6.08 -8.40
N LEU A 380 11.82 -7.06 -8.48
CA LEU A 380 12.05 -7.77 -9.74
C LEU A 380 10.78 -8.53 -10.15
N LEU A 381 10.32 -8.27 -11.37
CA LEU A 381 9.20 -8.98 -11.96
C LEU A 381 9.54 -10.47 -12.09
N SER A 382 8.60 -11.34 -11.70
CA SER A 382 8.69 -12.76 -12.04
C SER A 382 8.76 -12.92 -13.57
N PRO A 383 9.52 -13.89 -14.11
CA PRO A 383 9.46 -14.23 -15.52
C PRO A 383 8.00 -14.46 -15.93
N PRO A 384 7.48 -13.77 -16.96
CA PRO A 384 6.06 -13.79 -17.26
C PRO A 384 5.63 -15.18 -17.73
N VAL A 385 4.81 -15.86 -16.91
CA VAL A 385 3.85 -16.82 -17.46
C VAL A 385 2.96 -16.01 -18.39
N ILE A 386 2.96 -16.37 -19.68
CA ILE A 386 2.32 -15.58 -20.75
C ILE A 386 0.80 -15.53 -20.51
N ALA A 387 0.36 -14.47 -19.84
CA ALA A 387 -1.03 -14.12 -19.65
C ALA A 387 -1.31 -12.82 -20.43
N SER A 388 -2.25 -12.91 -21.37
CA SER A 388 -2.63 -11.84 -22.28
C SER A 388 -2.88 -10.51 -21.58
N HIS A 389 -2.44 -9.42 -22.22
CA HIS A 389 -2.78 -8.04 -21.87
C HIS A 389 -4.27 -7.87 -21.55
N GLN A 390 -4.56 -7.28 -20.39
CA GLN A 390 -5.62 -6.28 -20.26
C GLN A 390 -5.08 -5.13 -19.41
N SER A 391 -5.20 -3.91 -19.93
CA SER A 391 -4.78 -2.68 -19.26
C SER A 391 -5.74 -2.36 -18.12
N SER A 392 -5.28 -2.44 -16.86
CA SER A 392 -6.04 -1.91 -15.73
C SER A 392 -5.85 -0.40 -15.65
N GLU A 393 -6.96 0.33 -15.66
CA GLU A 393 -6.98 1.76 -15.37
C GLU A 393 -6.85 2.04 -13.87
N CYS A 394 -6.54 3.32 -13.59
CA CYS A 394 -6.77 4.04 -12.34
C CYS A 394 -5.88 3.73 -11.11
N LEU A 395 -5.24 4.79 -10.59
CA LEU A 395 -5.36 5.16 -9.18
C LEU A 395 -5.39 6.69 -9.05
N ASP A 396 -6.27 7.17 -8.18
CA ASP A 396 -6.70 8.56 -8.07
C ASP A 396 -5.78 9.38 -7.15
N GLY A 397 -4.58 9.68 -7.67
CA GLY A 397 -3.66 10.66 -7.11
C GLY A 397 -3.56 11.86 -8.04
N GLY A 398 -3.87 13.06 -7.56
CA GLY A 398 -3.88 14.28 -8.35
C GLY A 398 -2.52 14.59 -8.99
N ASN A 399 -2.35 14.21 -10.26
CA ASN A 399 -1.11 14.42 -11.00
C ASN A 399 -0.92 15.92 -11.29
N ALA A 400 0.05 16.53 -10.62
CA ALA A 400 0.41 17.93 -10.85
C ALA A 400 1.03 18.12 -12.25
N VAL A 401 0.30 18.79 -13.15
CA VAL A 401 0.78 19.10 -14.51
C VAL A 401 1.54 20.42 -14.49
N TYR A 402 2.86 20.35 -14.62
CA TYR A 402 3.73 21.52 -14.73
C TYR A 402 3.92 21.93 -16.20
N ASN A 403 3.38 23.10 -16.57
CA ASN A 403 3.61 23.69 -17.89
C ASN A 403 4.87 24.56 -17.86
N ILE A 404 5.95 24.10 -18.48
CA ILE A 404 7.22 24.84 -18.59
C ILE A 404 7.32 25.47 -19.99
N GLY A 405 7.20 26.80 -20.06
CA GLY A 405 7.48 27.56 -21.27
C GLY A 405 8.98 27.80 -21.42
N ILE A 406 9.57 27.36 -22.53
CA ILE A 406 10.99 27.57 -22.83
C ILE A 406 11.09 28.51 -24.02
N VAL A 407 11.58 29.72 -23.77
CA VAL A 407 11.78 30.76 -24.78
C VAL A 407 13.27 31.02 -24.92
N LYS A 408 13.77 31.04 -26.15
CA LYS A 408 15.22 31.14 -26.44
C LYS A 408 15.45 32.16 -27.55
N ARG A 409 16.22 33.21 -27.24
CA ARG A 409 16.63 34.22 -28.23
C ARG A 409 17.85 33.71 -29.01
N ARG A 410 17.77 33.70 -30.35
CA ARG A 410 18.88 33.47 -31.30
C ARG A 410 19.83 32.31 -30.95
N ILE A 411 19.40 31.06 -31.10
CA ILE A 411 20.31 29.92 -31.31
C ILE A 411 19.75 29.01 -32.40
N GLU A 412 20.55 28.76 -33.44
CA GLU A 412 20.36 27.60 -34.33
C GLU A 412 20.56 26.34 -33.48
N MET A 413 19.52 25.51 -33.33
CA MET A 413 19.64 24.23 -32.61
C MET A 413 20.41 23.20 -33.46
N GLY A 414 21.73 23.34 -33.52
CA GLY A 414 22.61 22.36 -34.18
C GLY A 414 22.68 21.02 -33.45
N ASP A 415 22.36 20.97 -32.15
CA ASP A 415 22.24 19.73 -31.38
C ASP A 415 21.06 19.79 -30.40
N THR A 416 20.02 18.99 -30.69
CA THR A 416 18.89 18.74 -29.78
C THR A 416 19.26 17.81 -28.64
N SER A 417 20.36 17.05 -28.73
CA SER A 417 20.77 16.05 -27.73
C SER A 417 21.14 16.66 -26.39
N ALA A 418 21.67 17.89 -26.35
CA ALA A 418 21.85 18.63 -25.10
C ALA A 418 20.51 18.94 -24.40
N PHE A 419 19.45 19.23 -25.17
CA PHE A 419 18.12 19.47 -24.62
C PHE A 419 17.38 18.16 -24.27
N LEU A 420 17.62 17.09 -25.03
CA LEU A 420 17.18 15.73 -24.68
C LEU A 420 17.76 15.31 -23.33
N ARG A 421 19.08 15.44 -23.14
CA ARG A 421 19.78 15.21 -21.87
C ARG A 421 19.22 16.07 -20.74
N TRP A 422 18.87 17.32 -20.99
CA TRP A 422 18.23 18.17 -19.97
C TRP A 422 16.81 17.72 -19.59
N LEU A 423 15.97 17.30 -20.54
CA LEU A 423 14.67 16.68 -20.23
C LEU A 423 14.84 15.35 -19.50
N LEU A 424 15.86 14.57 -19.87
CA LEU A 424 16.40 13.44 -19.13
C LEU A 424 17.18 13.89 -17.87
N ARG A 425 16.84 15.02 -17.25
CA ARG A 425 17.18 15.34 -15.84
C ARG A 425 15.94 15.65 -15.00
N ALA A 426 14.73 15.52 -15.57
CA ALA A 426 13.49 15.59 -14.83
C ALA A 426 13.49 14.59 -13.64
N PRO A 427 12.96 14.98 -12.47
CA PRO A 427 12.95 14.12 -11.30
C PRO A 427 12.05 12.88 -11.49
N SER A 428 12.31 11.84 -10.71
CA SER A 428 11.76 10.48 -10.92
C SER A 428 10.23 10.37 -10.78
N ASP A 429 9.59 11.37 -10.19
CA ASP A 429 8.15 11.52 -10.03
C ASP A 429 7.44 12.12 -11.26
N VAL A 430 8.17 12.64 -12.25
CA VAL A 430 7.58 13.16 -13.50
C VAL A 430 7.08 11.99 -14.36
N ILE A 431 5.75 11.79 -14.40
CA ILE A 431 5.07 10.65 -15.04
C ILE A 431 4.91 10.72 -16.57
N ASP A 432 5.04 11.89 -17.18
CA ASP A 432 5.05 12.08 -18.65
C ASP A 432 5.73 13.42 -19.01
N VAL A 433 6.25 13.55 -20.23
CA VAL A 433 6.77 14.81 -20.78
C VAL A 433 6.16 15.05 -22.16
N GLN A 434 5.23 16.00 -22.24
CA GLN A 434 4.53 16.34 -23.46
C GLN A 434 5.08 17.63 -24.08
N LEU A 435 5.80 17.49 -25.19
CA LEU A 435 6.18 18.60 -26.05
C LEU A 435 4.95 19.12 -26.80
N ARG A 436 4.52 20.36 -26.51
CA ARG A 436 3.45 21.06 -27.21
C ARG A 436 4.02 22.31 -27.90
N ARG A 437 3.73 22.49 -29.19
CA ARG A 437 4.02 23.73 -29.91
C ARG A 437 2.94 24.75 -29.55
N ILE A 438 3.33 25.89 -28.97
CA ILE A 438 2.43 27.03 -28.78
C ILE A 438 2.54 27.89 -30.05
N ASN A 439 1.48 27.92 -30.85
CA ASN A 439 1.40 28.82 -32.00
C ASN A 439 1.02 30.21 -31.51
N ILE A 440 1.99 31.12 -31.47
CA ILE A 440 1.73 32.55 -31.20
C ILE A 440 1.18 33.16 -32.49
N GLN A 441 -0.14 33.28 -32.61
CA GLN A 441 -0.74 34.03 -33.73
C GLN A 441 -0.54 35.53 -33.49
N LYS A 442 0.18 36.16 -34.41
CA LYS A 442 0.36 37.61 -34.45
C LYS A 442 -0.98 38.27 -34.73
N GLN A 443 -1.59 38.92 -33.73
CA GLN A 443 -2.73 39.80 -33.98
C GLN A 443 -2.23 41.05 -34.73
N THR A 444 -2.29 41.01 -36.05
CA THR A 444 -2.10 42.19 -36.87
C THR A 444 -3.24 43.16 -36.61
N LEU A 445 -2.95 44.22 -35.86
CA LEU A 445 -3.80 45.40 -35.78
C LEU A 445 -4.11 45.87 -37.21
N SER A 446 -5.39 45.81 -37.57
CA SER A 446 -5.88 46.35 -38.83
C SER A 446 -5.71 47.86 -38.82
N ASN A 447 -4.65 48.37 -39.48
CA ASN A 447 -4.52 49.79 -39.78
C ASN A 447 -5.69 50.20 -40.67
N GLY A 448 -6.73 50.76 -40.07
CA GLY A 448 -7.78 51.47 -40.77
C GLY A 448 -7.20 52.73 -41.40
N GLY A 449 -6.85 52.65 -42.68
CA GLY A 449 -6.51 53.82 -43.47
C GLY A 449 -7.74 54.70 -43.66
N HIS A 450 -7.76 55.86 -43.02
CA HIS A 450 -8.62 56.96 -43.44
C HIS A 450 -7.86 57.81 -44.46
N GLU A 451 -8.08 57.53 -45.73
CA GLU A 451 -7.94 58.52 -46.80
C GLU A 451 -9.27 59.27 -46.94
N SER A 452 -9.31 60.54 -46.52
CA SER A 452 -10.11 61.67 -47.05
C SER A 452 -9.94 62.88 -46.13
#